data_AF-A0A3N7H991-F1
#
_entry.id   AF-A0A3N7H991-F1
#
_cell.length_a   1.000
_cell.length_b   1.000
_cell.length_c   1.000
_cell.angle_alpha   90.00
_cell.angle_beta   90.00
_cell.angle_gamma   90.00
#
_symmetry.space_group_name_H-M   'P 1'
#
loop_
_entity.id
_entity.type
_entity.pdbx_description
1 polymer ?
#
loop_
_entity_poly.entity_id
_entity_poly.type
_entity_poly.pdbx_seq_one_letter_code
_entity_poly.pdbx_strand_id
1 'polypeptide(L)'
;MRTTMDRIAPIFLFLLLIIDTSTAIDTINTTQSIRDGDTILSANGAYELGFFSPGNSANRYLGVWYAKISVMTVVWVANRETPLNDSSGVLRLTNQGILVLSNRNGSIVWSSDSSRPATNPAAQLLDSGNLVVKEEGDDNLESSLWQSFEHPADTLLPEMKLGRNRITGMDSYITSWKSPDDPSRGNVSVILVPYGYPEIIVVENSIVKHRSGPWNGLRFSGMPQSKPNPKSQILN
;
A
#
# COMPACT_ATOMS: atom_id res chain seq x y z
N MET A 1 69.98 38.28 -12.70
CA MET A 1 68.57 38.19 -12.25
C MET A 1 68.05 36.85 -12.73
N ARG A 2 67.88 35.90 -11.79
CA ARG A 2 67.63 34.47 -12.07
C ARG A 2 66.23 34.17 -11.53
N THR A 3 65.31 33.74 -12.38
CA THR A 3 63.99 33.27 -11.98
C THR A 3 63.77 31.90 -12.60
N THR A 4 63.96 30.87 -11.78
CA THR A 4 63.54 29.49 -12.04
C THR A 4 62.03 29.39 -11.80
N MET A 5 61.27 29.03 -12.83
CA MET A 5 59.85 28.71 -12.72
C MET A 5 59.70 27.23 -12.38
N ASP A 6 59.32 26.93 -11.14
CA ASP A 6 58.90 25.60 -10.75
C ASP A 6 57.54 25.28 -11.38
N ARG A 7 57.49 24.16 -12.12
CA ARG A 7 56.24 23.64 -12.71
C ARG A 7 55.55 22.75 -11.68
N ILE A 8 54.48 23.26 -11.07
CA ILE A 8 53.57 22.45 -10.24
C ILE A 8 52.63 21.69 -11.19
N ALA A 9 52.69 20.36 -11.17
CA ALA A 9 51.76 19.50 -11.89
C ALA A 9 50.44 19.36 -11.10
N PRO A 10 49.25 19.50 -11.71
CA PRO A 10 48.00 19.31 -11.01
C PRO A 10 47.71 17.80 -10.85
N ILE A 11 47.58 17.34 -9.61
CA ILE A 11 47.10 15.99 -9.29
C ILE A 11 45.57 16.03 -9.41
N PHE A 12 45.03 15.39 -10.45
CA PHE A 12 43.59 15.27 -10.65
C PHE A 12 43.10 14.05 -9.87
N LEU A 13 42.50 14.27 -8.69
CA LEU A 13 41.88 13.22 -7.88
C LEU A 13 40.52 12.86 -8.48
N PHE A 14 40.47 11.75 -9.22
CA PHE A 14 39.22 11.22 -9.78
C PHE A 14 38.45 10.51 -8.65
N LEU A 15 37.42 11.18 -8.10
CA LEU A 15 36.51 10.58 -7.14
C LEU A 15 35.59 9.60 -7.90
N LEU A 16 35.88 8.30 -7.82
CA LEU A 16 35.00 7.25 -8.32
C LEU A 16 33.72 7.24 -7.48
N LEU A 17 32.65 7.86 -7.98
CA LEU A 17 31.30 7.65 -7.48
C LEU A 17 30.91 6.20 -7.80
N ILE A 18 30.96 5.34 -6.79
CA ILE A 18 30.34 4.01 -6.84
C ILE A 18 28.84 4.27 -6.84
N ILE A 19 28.22 4.22 -8.03
CA ILE A 19 26.77 4.24 -8.16
C ILE A 19 26.34 2.79 -7.90
N ASP A 20 25.98 2.49 -6.66
CA ASP A 20 25.30 1.24 -6.33
C ASP A 20 23.91 1.28 -6.98
N THR A 21 23.79 0.66 -8.15
CA THR A 21 22.49 0.40 -8.76
C THR A 21 21.84 -0.74 -7.99
N SER A 22 21.21 -0.42 -6.86
CA SER A 22 20.29 -1.35 -6.21
C SER A 22 19.10 -1.55 -7.15
N THR A 23 19.00 -2.74 -7.75
CA THR A 23 17.76 -3.15 -8.42
C THR A 23 16.70 -3.26 -7.32
N ALA A 24 15.76 -2.32 -7.32
CA ALA A 24 14.59 -2.37 -6.46
C ALA A 24 13.92 -3.74 -6.62
N ILE A 25 13.84 -4.48 -5.53
CA ILE A 25 13.09 -5.72 -5.48
C ILE A 25 11.64 -5.30 -5.23
N ASP A 26 10.76 -5.54 -6.20
CA ASP A 26 9.32 -5.30 -6.08
C ASP A 26 8.55 -6.58 -5.70
N THR A 27 9.24 -7.73 -5.70
CA THR A 27 8.66 -9.07 -5.60
C THR A 27 9.38 -9.90 -4.55
N ILE A 28 8.65 -10.62 -3.71
CA ILE A 28 9.17 -11.64 -2.80
C ILE A 28 8.55 -13.00 -3.09
N ASN A 29 9.36 -14.06 -3.05
CA ASN A 29 8.90 -15.44 -3.14
C ASN A 29 8.92 -16.12 -1.75
N THR A 30 8.62 -17.43 -1.71
CA THR A 30 8.49 -18.21 -0.48
C THR A 30 9.79 -18.45 0.29
N THR A 31 10.94 -18.15 -0.32
CA THR A 31 12.27 -18.27 0.32
C THR A 31 12.76 -16.97 0.93
N GLN A 32 12.10 -15.85 0.62
CA GLN A 32 12.46 -14.52 1.07
C GLN A 32 11.56 -14.07 2.22
N SER A 33 12.03 -13.04 2.94
CA SER A 33 11.28 -12.41 4.02
C SER A 33 11.64 -10.94 4.11
N ILE A 34 10.69 -10.10 4.51
CA ILE A 34 10.94 -8.70 4.85
C ILE A 34 10.97 -8.60 6.37
N ARG A 35 12.09 -8.13 6.94
CA ARG A 35 12.23 -7.82 8.36
C ARG A 35 12.13 -6.32 8.59
N ASP A 36 11.99 -5.91 9.84
CA ASP A 36 12.08 -4.47 10.16
C ASP A 36 13.43 -3.91 9.71
N GLY A 37 13.40 -2.78 9.00
CA GLY A 37 14.53 -2.19 8.29
C GLY A 37 14.66 -2.58 6.82
N ASP A 38 14.07 -3.70 6.39
CA ASP A 38 14.00 -4.10 4.99
C ASP A 38 12.77 -3.47 4.32
N THR A 39 12.88 -3.14 3.03
CA THR A 39 11.75 -2.67 2.21
C THR A 39 11.75 -3.30 0.82
N ILE A 40 10.58 -3.31 0.18
CA ILE A 40 10.45 -3.55 -1.25
C ILE A 40 9.83 -2.31 -1.90
N LEU A 41 10.24 -2.05 -3.14
CA LEU A 41 9.87 -0.84 -3.86
C LEU A 41 9.21 -1.25 -5.17
N SER A 42 8.09 -0.60 -5.53
CA SER A 42 7.41 -0.84 -6.80
C SER A 42 8.37 -0.59 -7.97
N ALA A 43 8.15 -1.23 -9.12
CA ALA A 43 9.06 -1.20 -10.26
C ALA A 43 9.49 0.22 -10.69
N ASN A 44 8.58 1.21 -10.64
CA ASN A 44 8.87 2.60 -10.99
C ASN A 44 9.29 3.48 -9.78
N GLY A 45 9.34 2.91 -8.59
CA GLY A 45 9.65 3.61 -7.34
C GLY A 45 8.57 4.55 -6.84
N ALA A 46 7.31 4.37 -7.19
CA ALA A 46 6.20 5.20 -6.69
C ALA A 46 5.80 4.82 -5.27
N TYR A 47 5.79 3.52 -4.96
CA TYR A 47 5.34 2.99 -3.68
C TYR A 47 6.38 2.09 -3.06
N GLU A 48 6.43 2.10 -1.74
CA GLU A 48 7.33 1.28 -0.94
C GLU A 48 6.53 0.55 0.15
N LEU A 49 6.86 -0.72 0.38
CA LEU A 49 6.31 -1.55 1.45
C LEU A 49 7.40 -1.83 2.47
N GLY A 50 7.07 -1.67 3.75
CA GLY A 50 7.95 -2.04 4.83
C GLY A 50 7.34 -1.78 6.21
N PHE A 51 8.19 -1.85 7.23
CA PHE A 51 7.80 -1.57 8.60
C PHE A 51 7.91 -0.09 8.92
N PHE A 52 6.95 0.45 9.68
CA PHE A 52 6.95 1.85 10.14
C PHE A 52 6.32 2.01 11.53
N SER A 53 6.57 3.17 12.15
CA SER A 53 5.91 3.63 13.37
C SER A 53 5.27 5.01 13.10
N PRO A 54 3.96 5.18 13.28
CA PRO A 54 3.29 6.46 13.04
C PRO A 54 3.58 7.46 14.17
N GLY A 55 3.97 8.68 13.79
CA GLY A 55 4.21 9.81 14.69
C GLY A 55 5.06 9.45 15.91
N ASN A 56 4.48 9.56 17.11
CA ASN A 56 5.17 9.26 18.38
C ASN A 56 4.88 7.85 18.93
N SER A 57 4.24 6.99 18.14
CA SER A 57 3.90 5.64 18.56
C SER A 57 5.14 4.76 18.71
N ALA A 58 5.21 4.00 19.81
CA ALA A 58 6.20 2.93 19.98
C ALA A 58 5.80 1.63 19.25
N ASN A 59 4.56 1.55 18.77
CA ASN A 59 4.07 0.40 18.04
C ASN A 59 4.67 0.33 16.63
N ARG A 60 4.75 -0.88 16.10
CA ARG A 60 5.25 -1.16 14.75
C ARG A 60 4.18 -1.79 13.87
N TYR A 61 4.12 -1.31 12.63
CA TYR A 61 3.15 -1.72 11.63
C TYR A 61 3.84 -2.03 10.32
N LEU A 62 3.26 -2.94 9.54
CA LEU A 62 3.61 -3.16 8.14
C LEU A 62 2.64 -2.35 7.28
N GLY A 63 3.17 -1.56 6.34
CA GLY A 63 2.34 -0.74 5.47
C GLY A 63 3.01 -0.33 4.17
N VAL A 64 2.21 0.26 3.29
CA VAL A 64 2.63 0.83 2.00
C VAL A 64 2.56 2.35 2.10
N TRP A 65 3.56 3.06 1.57
CA TRP A 65 3.58 4.52 1.48
C TRP A 65 4.11 4.99 0.13
N TYR A 66 3.94 6.28 -0.16
CA TYR A 66 4.57 6.92 -1.31
C TYR A 66 6.08 7.05 -1.09
N ALA A 67 6.89 6.41 -1.94
CA ALA A 67 8.34 6.38 -1.78
C ALA A 67 9.02 7.73 -2.12
N LYS A 68 8.41 8.51 -3.01
CA LYS A 68 8.95 9.79 -3.52
C LYS A 68 8.53 11.01 -2.71
N ILE A 69 7.77 10.83 -1.63
CA ILE A 69 7.34 11.92 -0.75
C ILE A 69 8.20 11.89 0.50
N SER A 70 8.87 13.00 0.82
CA SER A 70 9.78 13.10 1.97
C SER A 70 9.07 12.89 3.31
N VAL A 71 7.81 13.30 3.40
CA VAL A 71 6.95 13.02 4.55
C VAL A 71 6.27 11.67 4.31
N MET A 72 6.56 10.71 5.19
CA MET A 72 5.99 9.36 5.11
C MET A 72 4.47 9.42 5.07
N THR A 73 3.91 9.17 3.89
CA THR A 73 2.46 9.23 3.62
C THR A 73 1.97 7.83 3.38
N VAL A 74 1.50 7.19 4.44
CA VAL A 74 1.03 5.80 4.44
C VAL A 74 -0.33 5.72 3.78
N VAL A 75 -0.49 4.76 2.87
CA VAL A 75 -1.71 4.56 2.06
C VAL A 75 -2.40 3.24 2.38
N TRP A 76 -1.70 2.30 3.01
CA TRP A 76 -2.24 1.01 3.43
C TRP A 76 -1.48 0.45 4.64
N VAL A 77 -2.17 -0.26 5.55
CA VAL A 77 -1.61 -0.85 6.77
C VAL A 77 -2.18 -2.25 6.98
N ALA A 78 -1.31 -3.26 7.07
CA ALA A 78 -1.72 -4.66 7.22
C ALA A 78 -2.32 -4.93 8.61
N ASN A 79 -1.49 -4.76 9.64
CA ASN A 79 -1.80 -5.12 11.02
C ASN A 79 -2.35 -3.93 11.83
N ARG A 80 -3.24 -3.15 11.22
CA ARG A 80 -3.74 -1.88 11.81
C ARG A 80 -4.43 -2.05 13.17
N GLU A 81 -5.06 -3.20 13.41
CA GLU A 81 -5.75 -3.51 14.69
C GLU A 81 -4.84 -4.18 15.73
N THR A 82 -3.79 -4.87 15.28
CA THR A 82 -2.91 -5.67 16.15
C THR A 82 -1.45 -5.25 15.88
N PRO A 83 -0.95 -4.20 16.55
CA PRO A 83 0.42 -3.76 16.38
C PRO A 83 1.45 -4.79 16.85
N LEU A 84 2.66 -4.65 16.32
CA LEU A 84 3.85 -5.22 16.95
C LEU A 84 4.35 -4.25 18.03
N ASN A 85 4.89 -4.77 19.12
CA ASN A 85 5.40 -3.98 20.25
C ASN A 85 6.92 -3.73 20.17
N ASP A 86 7.58 -4.23 19.12
CA ASP A 86 9.01 -4.11 18.88
C ASP A 86 9.34 -4.22 17.38
N SER A 87 10.63 -4.07 17.05
CA SER A 87 11.16 -4.17 15.68
C SER A 87 11.56 -5.60 15.30
N SER A 88 10.91 -6.63 15.83
CA SER A 88 11.21 -8.03 15.49
C SER A 88 10.25 -8.60 14.44
N GLY A 89 9.45 -7.76 13.79
CA GLY A 89 8.47 -8.18 12.81
C GLY A 89 9.10 -8.87 11.60
N VAL A 90 8.46 -9.93 11.11
CA VAL A 90 8.87 -10.61 9.87
C VAL A 90 7.65 -10.93 9.03
N LEU A 91 7.62 -10.39 7.82
CA LEU A 91 6.66 -10.75 6.77
C LEU A 91 7.24 -11.85 5.88
N ARG A 92 6.46 -12.89 5.62
CA ARG A 92 6.81 -14.00 4.72
C ARG A 92 5.63 -14.41 3.85
N LEU A 93 5.92 -14.96 2.68
CA LEU A 93 4.94 -15.65 1.85
C LEU A 93 5.05 -17.15 2.08
N THR A 94 3.93 -17.82 2.35
CA THR A 94 3.89 -19.28 2.48
C THR A 94 3.76 -19.97 1.13
N ASN A 95 4.08 -21.26 1.05
CA ASN A 95 3.88 -22.08 -0.15
C ASN A 95 2.40 -22.18 -0.56
N GLN A 96 1.47 -21.90 0.35
CA GLN A 96 0.04 -21.84 0.10
C GLN A 96 -0.43 -20.48 -0.47
N GLY A 97 0.46 -19.51 -0.65
CA GLY A 97 0.13 -18.18 -1.14
C GLY A 97 -0.49 -17.28 -0.08
N ILE A 98 -0.10 -17.44 1.19
CA ILE A 98 -0.58 -16.61 2.30
C ILE A 98 0.56 -15.71 2.78
N LEU A 99 0.31 -14.41 2.85
CA LEU A 99 1.21 -13.48 3.53
C LEU A 99 1.02 -13.62 5.04
N VAL A 100 2.12 -13.83 5.76
CA VAL A 100 2.10 -14.01 7.22
C VAL A 100 3.07 -13.01 7.85
N LEU A 101 2.53 -12.16 8.73
CA LEU A 101 3.29 -11.29 9.61
C LEU A 101 3.41 -11.95 10.98
N SER A 102 4.65 -12.14 11.44
CA SER A 102 4.95 -12.78 12.72
C SER A 102 5.78 -11.87 13.64
N ASN A 103 5.65 -12.10 14.94
CA ASN A 103 6.46 -11.43 15.98
C ASN A 103 7.72 -12.25 16.34
N ARG A 104 8.48 -11.78 17.34
CA ARG A 104 9.71 -12.43 17.83
C ARG A 104 9.55 -13.91 18.15
N ASN A 105 8.40 -14.28 18.70
CA ASN A 105 8.12 -15.63 19.18
C ASN A 105 7.61 -16.54 18.05
N GLY A 106 7.52 -16.03 16.82
CA GLY A 106 6.92 -16.72 15.68
C GLY A 106 5.40 -16.77 15.73
N SER A 107 4.75 -16.05 16.65
CA SER A 107 3.29 -15.97 16.67
C SER A 107 2.79 -15.09 15.52
N ILE A 108 1.73 -15.52 14.86
CA ILE A 108 1.10 -14.78 13.76
C ILE A 108 0.34 -13.59 14.35
N VAL A 109 0.70 -12.39 13.88
CA VAL A 109 0.07 -11.12 14.26
C VAL A 109 -0.99 -10.72 13.24
N TRP A 110 -0.71 -11.01 11.96
CA TRP A 110 -1.61 -10.77 10.86
C TRP A 110 -1.33 -11.78 9.75
N SER A 111 -2.36 -12.15 8.99
CA SER A 111 -2.20 -12.91 7.75
C SER A 111 -3.19 -12.43 6.71
N SER A 112 -2.83 -12.57 5.44
CA SER A 112 -3.81 -12.46 4.36
C SER A 112 -4.75 -13.65 4.36
N ASP A 113 -5.89 -13.48 3.70
CA ASP A 113 -6.68 -14.63 3.24
C ASP A 113 -6.10 -15.12 1.91
N SER A 114 -6.40 -16.36 1.53
CA SER A 114 -6.12 -16.87 0.20
C SER A 114 -7.37 -17.49 -0.38
N SER A 115 -7.69 -17.17 -1.62
CA SER A 115 -8.87 -17.70 -2.31
C SER A 115 -8.75 -19.18 -2.66
N ARG A 116 -7.51 -19.68 -2.84
CA ARG A 116 -7.21 -21.08 -3.16
C ARG A 116 -5.75 -21.44 -2.85
N PRO A 117 -5.40 -22.74 -2.70
CA PRO A 117 -4.00 -23.15 -2.65
C PRO A 117 -3.25 -22.69 -3.91
N ALA A 118 -2.05 -22.16 -3.70
CA ALA A 118 -1.20 -21.64 -4.76
C ALA A 118 -0.23 -22.67 -5.32
N THR A 119 0.14 -22.52 -6.59
CA THR A 119 1.33 -23.15 -7.18
C THR A 119 2.39 -22.08 -7.39
N ASN A 120 3.52 -22.22 -6.71
CA ASN A 120 4.67 -21.32 -6.81
C ASN A 120 4.28 -19.82 -6.66
N PRO A 121 3.76 -19.41 -5.49
CA PRO A 121 3.27 -18.06 -5.30
C PRO A 121 4.41 -17.03 -5.18
N ALA A 122 4.12 -15.82 -5.63
CA ALA A 122 4.91 -14.63 -5.42
C ALA A 122 4.04 -13.48 -4.89
N ALA A 123 4.62 -12.61 -4.07
CA ALA A 123 3.97 -11.38 -3.62
C ALA A 123 4.70 -10.19 -4.24
N GLN A 124 3.96 -9.30 -4.90
CA GLN A 124 4.51 -8.19 -5.67
C GLN A 124 3.84 -6.87 -5.27
N LEU A 125 4.62 -5.81 -5.10
CA LEU A 125 4.14 -4.44 -4.94
C LEU A 125 4.06 -3.76 -6.31
N LEU A 126 2.84 -3.53 -6.79
CA LEU A 126 2.60 -2.91 -8.08
C LEU A 126 2.78 -1.39 -8.04
N ASP A 127 3.00 -0.81 -9.22
CA ASP A 127 3.11 0.65 -9.41
C ASP A 127 1.81 1.43 -9.12
N SER A 128 0.68 0.73 -8.97
CA SER A 128 -0.58 1.30 -8.47
C SER A 128 -0.58 1.48 -6.94
N GLY A 129 0.35 0.83 -6.23
CA GLY A 129 0.39 0.71 -4.77
C GLY A 129 -0.31 -0.53 -4.24
N ASN A 130 -0.86 -1.38 -5.13
CA ASN A 130 -1.49 -2.64 -4.74
C ASN A 130 -0.43 -3.71 -4.47
N LEU A 131 -0.37 -4.20 -3.22
CA LEU A 131 0.33 -5.42 -2.87
C LEU A 131 -0.54 -6.63 -3.25
N VAL A 132 -0.03 -7.47 -4.14
CA VAL A 132 -0.76 -8.63 -4.68
C VAL A 132 -0.02 -9.92 -4.38
N VAL A 133 -0.78 -11.00 -4.16
CA VAL A 133 -0.25 -12.37 -4.16
C VAL A 133 -0.80 -13.08 -5.38
N LYS A 134 0.08 -13.62 -6.20
CA LYS A 134 -0.25 -14.27 -7.48
C LYS A 134 0.65 -15.48 -7.72
N GLU A 135 0.28 -16.33 -8.66
CA GLU A 135 1.18 -17.39 -9.13
C GLU A 135 2.29 -16.77 -10.00
N GLU A 136 3.52 -17.27 -9.88
CA GLU A 136 4.65 -16.72 -10.63
C GLU A 136 4.38 -16.78 -12.15
N GLY A 137 4.51 -15.62 -12.82
CA GLY A 137 4.24 -15.47 -14.25
C GLY A 137 2.78 -15.20 -14.63
N ASP A 138 1.85 -15.18 -13.68
CA ASP A 138 0.48 -14.73 -13.91
C ASP A 138 0.33 -13.23 -13.60
N ASP A 139 0.21 -12.42 -14.64
CA ASP A 139 0.00 -10.97 -14.51
C ASP A 139 -1.48 -10.56 -14.49
N ASN A 140 -2.41 -11.52 -14.57
CA ASN A 140 -3.82 -11.21 -14.50
C ASN A 140 -4.26 -10.96 -13.04
N LEU A 141 -4.63 -9.71 -12.74
CA LEU A 141 -5.07 -9.33 -11.39
C LEU A 141 -6.36 -10.02 -10.97
N GLU A 142 -7.23 -10.39 -11.90
CA GLU A 142 -8.50 -11.06 -11.57
C GLU A 142 -8.30 -12.53 -11.13
N SER A 143 -7.16 -13.15 -11.46
CA SER A 143 -6.78 -14.49 -10.99
C SER A 143 -5.89 -14.50 -9.75
N SER A 144 -5.55 -13.30 -9.23
CA SER A 144 -4.73 -13.15 -8.02
C SER A 144 -5.36 -13.84 -6.81
N LEU A 145 -4.50 -14.33 -5.93
CA LEU A 145 -4.89 -15.08 -4.73
C LEU A 145 -5.36 -14.14 -3.62
N TRP A 146 -4.78 -12.94 -3.57
CA TRP A 146 -5.08 -11.90 -2.60
C TRP A 146 -4.62 -10.53 -3.11
N GLN A 147 -5.32 -9.46 -2.75
CA GLN A 147 -4.96 -8.08 -3.08
C GLN A 147 -5.22 -7.12 -1.92
N SER A 148 -4.26 -6.24 -1.63
CA SER A 148 -4.42 -5.18 -0.62
C SER A 148 -5.57 -4.21 -0.94
N PHE A 149 -5.85 -3.97 -2.23
CA PHE A 149 -6.92 -3.08 -2.68
C PHE A 149 -8.32 -3.60 -2.35
N GLU A 150 -8.46 -4.89 -2.06
CA GLU A 150 -9.71 -5.48 -1.57
C GLU A 150 -9.90 -5.31 -0.05
N HIS A 151 -8.84 -4.88 0.66
CA HIS A 151 -8.82 -4.62 2.09
C HIS A 151 -8.33 -3.19 2.38
N PRO A 152 -9.08 -2.16 1.98
CA PRO A 152 -8.71 -0.76 2.15
C PRO A 152 -8.49 -0.36 3.62
N ALA A 153 -7.58 0.61 3.83
CA ALA A 153 -7.38 1.27 5.11
C ALA A 153 -8.23 2.56 5.21
N ASP A 154 -7.59 3.73 5.26
CA ASP A 154 -8.23 5.05 5.29
C ASP A 154 -8.12 5.80 3.95
N THR A 155 -7.38 5.27 3.00
CA THR A 155 -7.06 5.91 1.72
C THR A 155 -7.68 5.16 0.55
N LEU A 156 -8.23 5.90 -0.42
CA LEU A 156 -8.67 5.38 -1.71
C LEU A 156 -7.68 5.82 -2.80
N LEU A 157 -6.80 4.91 -3.22
CA LEU A 157 -5.86 5.11 -4.32
C LEU A 157 -6.56 5.01 -5.69
N PRO A 158 -5.94 5.51 -6.77
CA PRO A 158 -6.37 5.19 -8.12
C PRO A 158 -6.51 3.67 -8.31
N GLU A 159 -7.49 3.25 -9.11
CA GLU A 159 -7.80 1.84 -9.43
C GLU A 159 -8.43 1.02 -8.28
N MET A 160 -8.42 1.52 -7.04
CA MET A 160 -9.23 0.93 -5.96
C MET A 160 -10.72 1.08 -6.26
N LYS A 161 -11.50 0.06 -5.89
CA LYS A 161 -12.95 0.01 -6.06
C LYS A 161 -13.63 0.25 -4.72
N LEU A 162 -14.54 1.22 -4.66
CA LEU A 162 -15.41 1.46 -3.50
C LEU A 162 -16.78 0.82 -3.74
N GLY A 163 -17.34 0.17 -2.73
CA GLY A 163 -18.67 -0.46 -2.78
C GLY A 163 -18.65 -1.99 -2.74
N ARG A 164 -19.79 -2.60 -3.09
CA ARG A 164 -19.99 -4.05 -3.00
C ARG A 164 -19.52 -4.77 -4.26
N ASN A 165 -18.60 -5.72 -4.09
CA ASN A 165 -18.34 -6.73 -5.11
C ASN A 165 -19.55 -7.68 -5.21
N ARG A 166 -20.23 -7.70 -6.36
CA ARG A 166 -21.45 -8.50 -6.55
C ARG A 166 -21.20 -10.01 -6.70
N ILE A 167 -19.97 -10.40 -7.00
CA ILE A 167 -19.56 -11.80 -7.14
C ILE A 167 -19.20 -12.37 -5.77
N THR A 168 -18.34 -11.69 -5.01
CA THR A 168 -17.88 -12.16 -3.68
C THR A 168 -18.78 -11.72 -2.53
N GLY A 169 -19.63 -10.72 -2.74
CA GLY A 169 -20.47 -10.11 -1.69
C GLY A 169 -19.73 -9.16 -0.75
N MET A 170 -18.41 -8.99 -0.93
CA MET A 170 -17.58 -8.17 -0.03
C MET A 170 -17.80 -6.68 -0.24
N ASP A 171 -17.94 -5.94 0.86
CA ASP A 171 -18.05 -4.48 0.87
C ASP A 171 -16.67 -3.84 1.03
N SER A 172 -16.30 -2.99 0.07
CA SER A 172 -15.12 -2.15 0.12
C SER A 172 -15.49 -0.73 0.54
N TYR A 173 -14.93 -0.27 1.65
CA TYR A 173 -15.08 1.08 2.19
C TYR A 173 -13.82 1.47 2.96
N ILE A 174 -13.53 2.77 3.03
CA ILE A 174 -12.38 3.29 3.78
C ILE A 174 -12.83 3.75 5.17
N THR A 175 -11.97 3.56 6.16
CA THR A 175 -12.17 3.99 7.55
C THR A 175 -10.92 4.72 8.04
N SER A 176 -11.12 5.94 8.52
CA SER A 176 -10.10 6.79 9.15
C SER A 176 -9.21 6.05 10.14
N TRP A 177 -8.01 6.58 10.36
CA TRP A 177 -7.22 6.24 11.54
C TRP A 177 -7.89 6.80 12.79
N LYS A 178 -7.67 6.15 13.92
CA LYS A 178 -8.21 6.59 15.22
C LYS A 178 -7.54 7.87 15.70
N SER A 179 -6.25 8.04 15.42
CA SER A 179 -5.49 9.27 15.66
C SER A 179 -4.26 9.32 14.75
N PRO A 180 -3.51 10.44 14.70
CA PRO A 180 -2.27 10.52 13.93
C PRO A 180 -1.21 9.48 14.32
N ASP A 181 -1.24 8.98 15.56
CA ASP A 181 -0.29 8.01 16.11
C ASP A 181 -0.87 6.57 16.19
N ASP A 182 -2.13 6.37 15.81
CA ASP A 182 -2.86 5.10 15.93
C ASP A 182 -3.68 4.77 14.66
N PRO A 183 -3.17 3.86 13.79
CA PRO A 183 -3.79 3.49 12.53
C PRO A 183 -4.96 2.52 12.66
N SER A 184 -5.28 2.06 13.89
CA SER A 184 -6.49 1.27 14.13
C SER A 184 -7.73 2.01 13.63
N ARG A 185 -8.82 1.27 13.39
CA ARG A 185 -10.06 1.84 12.87
C ARG A 185 -10.57 2.98 13.75
N GLY A 186 -10.58 4.17 13.17
CA GLY A 186 -11.26 5.34 13.69
C GLY A 186 -12.77 5.27 13.51
N ASN A 187 -13.42 6.39 13.81
CA ASN A 187 -14.89 6.47 13.87
C ASN A 187 -15.53 7.05 12.61
N VAL A 188 -14.74 7.49 11.63
CA VAL A 188 -15.21 8.02 10.34
C VAL A 188 -14.99 7.00 9.23
N SER A 189 -16.03 6.72 8.45
CA SER A 189 -15.99 5.85 7.27
C SER A 189 -16.62 6.51 6.04
N VAL A 190 -16.11 6.18 4.85
CA VAL A 190 -16.67 6.57 3.55
C VAL A 190 -17.17 5.33 2.84
N ILE A 191 -18.47 5.28 2.56
CA ILE A 191 -19.17 4.06 2.12
C ILE A 191 -19.97 4.37 0.85
N LEU A 192 -19.89 3.51 -0.16
CA LEU A 192 -20.84 3.53 -1.28
C LEU A 192 -22.07 2.69 -0.92
N VAL A 193 -23.23 3.34 -0.75
CA VAL A 193 -24.49 2.66 -0.45
C VAL A 193 -25.08 2.13 -1.75
N PRO A 194 -25.34 0.81 -1.89
CA PRO A 194 -25.73 0.22 -3.17
C PRO A 194 -27.24 0.25 -3.45
N TYR A 195 -28.07 0.69 -2.50
CA TYR A 195 -29.53 0.62 -2.61
C TYR A 195 -30.14 1.90 -3.20
N GLY A 196 -31.19 1.74 -4.02
CA GLY A 196 -31.83 2.86 -4.71
C GLY A 196 -30.92 3.44 -5.79
N TYR A 197 -30.65 4.75 -5.71
CA TYR A 197 -29.61 5.38 -6.52
C TYR A 197 -28.30 5.42 -5.73
N PRO A 198 -27.24 4.71 -6.16
CA PRO A 198 -26.01 4.62 -5.38
C PRO A 198 -25.41 5.98 -5.07
N GLU A 199 -25.06 6.17 -3.81
CA GLU A 199 -24.48 7.41 -3.28
C GLU A 199 -23.32 7.08 -2.33
N ILE A 200 -22.35 7.98 -2.24
CA ILE A 200 -21.27 7.92 -1.26
C ILE A 200 -21.73 8.69 -0.01
N ILE A 201 -21.62 8.04 1.15
CA ILE A 201 -21.92 8.66 2.44
C ILE A 201 -20.66 8.72 3.29
N VAL A 202 -20.57 9.78 4.11
CA VAL A 202 -19.60 9.86 5.21
C VAL A 202 -20.36 9.61 6.50
N VAL A 203 -19.93 8.59 7.24
CA VAL A 203 -20.51 8.18 8.50
C VAL A 203 -19.50 8.45 9.60
N GLU A 204 -19.92 9.12 10.67
CA GLU A 204 -19.14 9.31 11.88
C GLU A 204 -19.94 8.80 13.08
N ASN A 205 -19.37 7.87 13.86
CA ASN A 205 -20.04 7.26 15.01
C ASN A 205 -21.44 6.69 14.64
N SER A 206 -21.55 6.01 13.51
CA SER A 206 -22.81 5.48 12.96
C SER A 206 -23.85 6.53 12.56
N ILE A 207 -23.49 7.81 12.55
CA ILE A 207 -24.36 8.92 12.12
C ILE A 207 -23.88 9.42 10.75
N VAL A 208 -24.80 9.53 9.79
CA VAL A 208 -24.50 10.12 8.48
C VAL A 208 -24.22 11.61 8.64
N LYS A 209 -23.01 12.05 8.29
CA LYS A 209 -22.59 13.46 8.33
C LYS A 209 -22.62 14.14 6.98
N HIS A 210 -22.40 13.39 5.91
CA HIS A 210 -22.42 13.91 4.56
C HIS A 210 -22.97 12.87 3.59
N ARG A 211 -23.60 13.35 2.52
CA ARG A 211 -24.09 12.57 1.39
C ARG A 211 -23.63 13.23 0.10
N SER A 212 -22.97 12.46 -0.76
CA SER A 212 -22.61 12.90 -2.11
C SER A 212 -23.82 13.00 -3.03
N GLY A 213 -24.97 12.45 -2.63
CA GLY A 213 -26.10 12.21 -3.52
C GLY A 213 -25.75 11.21 -4.65
N PRO A 214 -26.71 10.92 -5.54
CA PRO A 214 -26.52 9.90 -6.57
C PRO A 214 -25.55 10.33 -7.67
N TRP A 215 -24.98 9.33 -8.34
CA TRP A 215 -24.23 9.50 -9.59
C TRP A 215 -25.17 9.93 -10.72
N ASN A 216 -24.84 11.02 -11.41
CA ASN A 216 -25.66 11.57 -12.49
C ASN A 216 -25.15 11.25 -13.90
N GLY A 217 -24.22 10.29 -14.04
CA GLY A 217 -23.54 9.96 -15.29
C GLY A 217 -22.20 10.68 -15.47
N LEU A 218 -21.96 11.78 -14.75
CA LEU A 218 -20.73 12.57 -14.84
C LEU A 218 -20.00 12.72 -13.50
N ARG A 219 -20.78 12.91 -12.42
CA ARG A 219 -20.31 13.12 -11.06
C ARG A 219 -21.39 12.77 -10.04
N PHE A 220 -21.02 12.68 -8.77
CA PHE A 220 -22.00 12.69 -7.69
C PHE A 220 -22.61 14.08 -7.53
N SER A 221 -23.94 14.15 -7.44
CA SER A 221 -24.71 15.41 -7.46
C SER A 221 -24.32 16.43 -6.38
N GLY A 222 -23.99 15.97 -5.18
CA GLY A 222 -23.48 16.74 -4.04
C GLY A 222 -21.97 17.01 -4.06
N MET A 223 -21.25 16.60 -5.11
CA MET A 223 -19.81 16.84 -5.29
C MET A 223 -19.52 17.61 -6.59
N PRO A 224 -20.00 18.87 -6.73
CA PRO A 224 -19.94 19.61 -7.99
C PRO A 224 -18.52 20.00 -8.42
N GLN A 225 -17.55 20.02 -7.50
CA GLN A 225 -16.16 20.35 -7.80
C GLN A 225 -15.36 19.17 -8.37
N SER A 226 -15.93 17.95 -8.37
CA SER A 226 -15.25 16.80 -8.97
C SER A 226 -15.18 16.94 -10.49
N LYS A 227 -13.98 16.73 -11.06
CA LYS A 227 -13.78 16.70 -12.51
C LYS A 227 -14.21 15.33 -13.05
N PRO A 228 -14.75 15.25 -14.27
CA PRO A 228 -15.05 13.99 -14.92
C PRO A 228 -13.80 13.10 -15.01
N ASN A 229 -13.91 11.82 -14.71
CA ASN A 229 -12.83 10.87 -14.93
C ASN A 229 -12.79 10.45 -16.41
N PRO A 230 -11.71 10.71 -17.17
CA PRO A 230 -11.63 10.30 -18.58
C PRO A 230 -11.64 8.78 -18.78
N LYS A 231 -11.40 7.97 -17.73
CA LYS A 231 -11.44 6.51 -17.77
C LYS A 231 -12.75 5.87 -17.31
N SER A 232 -13.74 6.64 -16.82
CA SER A 232 -15.06 6.08 -16.49
C SER A 232 -15.88 5.89 -17.77
N GLN A 233 -15.44 4.98 -18.65
CA GLN A 233 -16.31 4.45 -19.68
C GLN A 233 -17.21 3.40 -19.05
N ILE A 234 -18.50 3.65 -19.19
CA ILE A 234 -19.60 2.91 -18.63
C ILE A 234 -19.56 1.48 -19.17
N LEU A 235 -19.42 0.48 -18.31
CA LEU A 235 -19.90 -0.86 -18.61
C LEU A 235 -21.43 -0.79 -18.60
N ASN A 236 -22.00 -0.65 -19.80
CA ASN A 236 -23.43 -0.93 -20.04
C ASN A 236 -23.65 -2.44 -20.01
#